data_AF-A0AAV0J6B3-F1
#
_entry.id   AF-A0AAV0J6B3-F1
#
_cell.length_a   1.000
_cell.length_b   1.000
_cell.length_c   1.000
_cell.angle_alpha   90.00
_cell.angle_beta   90.00
_cell.angle_gamma   90.00
#
_symmetry.space_group_name_H-M   'P 1'
#
loop_
_entity.id
_entity.type
_entity.pdbx_description
1 polymer ?
#
loop_
_entity_poly.entity_id
_entity_poly.type
_entity_poly.pdbx_seq_one_letter_code
_entity_poly.pdbx_strand_id
1 'polypeptide(L)'
;MQGYSGIKPGWARISFPYYMSNQEFEFILAALEFLSIYGQRFLSLYRFHFKKGTWAFNKRAFKELVGKASNGNGDALSTVITTVPGLKIHEDGTEDLEDGDLEHPVMVNKFASYLIIAKNIANLLPKFPSKQEIPHDLDPSIVHFRV
;
A
#
# COMPACT_ATOMS: atom_id res chain seq x y z
N MET A 1 16.10 -16.03 -25.41
CA MET A 1 16.57 -15.35 -24.19
C MET A 1 15.36 -15.13 -23.30
N GLN A 2 15.30 -15.77 -22.13
CA GLN A 2 14.20 -15.53 -21.17
C GLN A 2 14.40 -14.14 -20.56
N GLY A 3 13.68 -13.15 -21.07
CA GLY A 3 13.77 -11.77 -20.59
C GLY A 3 13.06 -11.62 -19.24
N TYR A 4 13.82 -11.36 -18.18
CA TYR A 4 13.26 -10.94 -16.90
C TYR A 4 12.98 -9.43 -16.94
N SER A 5 11.78 -9.06 -17.40
CA SER A 5 11.40 -7.64 -17.53
C SER A 5 11.34 -6.89 -16.19
N GLY A 6 11.23 -7.61 -15.06
CA GLY A 6 11.08 -7.03 -13.73
C GLY A 6 12.35 -6.46 -13.08
N ILE A 7 13.50 -6.52 -13.75
CA ILE A 7 14.80 -6.12 -13.19
C ILE A 7 15.08 -4.63 -13.43
N LYS A 8 14.37 -4.02 -14.38
CA LYS A 8 14.57 -2.62 -14.73
C LYS A 8 14.05 -1.72 -13.60
N PRO A 9 14.83 -0.73 -13.15
CA PRO A 9 14.35 0.24 -12.17
C PRO A 9 13.14 1.00 -12.73
N GLY A 10 12.11 1.12 -11.91
CA GLY A 10 10.92 1.91 -12.21
C GLY A 10 11.02 3.31 -11.61
N TRP A 11 10.32 4.26 -12.22
CA TRP A 11 10.18 5.62 -11.71
C TRP A 11 8.69 5.90 -11.48
N ALA A 12 8.36 6.50 -10.35
CA ALA A 12 7.02 7.03 -10.09
C ALA A 12 7.07 8.56 -10.20
N ARG A 13 6.12 9.14 -10.93
CA ARG A 13 5.95 10.59 -11.07
C ARG A 13 4.73 11.03 -10.27
N ILE A 14 4.90 12.06 -9.44
CA ILE A 14 3.83 12.73 -8.73
C ILE A 14 3.66 14.10 -9.37
N SER A 15 2.42 14.48 -9.69
CA SER A 15 2.07 15.78 -10.27
C SER A 15 0.95 16.40 -9.44
N PHE A 16 1.03 17.71 -9.21
CA PHE A 16 0.02 18.48 -8.48
C PHE A 16 -0.68 19.43 -9.47
N PRO A 17 -1.92 19.11 -9.89
CA PRO A 17 -2.71 20.00 -10.73
C PRO A 17 -3.10 21.29 -10.00
N TYR A 18 -3.35 22.37 -10.74
CA TYR A 18 -3.66 23.68 -10.17
C TYR A 18 -5.01 23.74 -9.44
N TYR A 19 -5.92 22.82 -9.75
CA TYR A 19 -7.25 22.71 -9.13
C TYR A 19 -7.26 21.80 -7.89
N MET A 20 -6.11 21.24 -7.49
CA MET A 20 -6.03 20.42 -6.29
C MET A 20 -6.21 21.28 -5.05
N SER A 21 -7.03 20.81 -4.11
CA SER A 21 -7.20 21.48 -2.82
C SER A 21 -5.94 21.36 -1.95
N ASN A 22 -5.73 22.32 -1.05
CA ASN A 22 -4.62 22.24 -0.09
C ASN A 22 -4.71 20.98 0.78
N GLN A 23 -5.91 20.52 1.12
CA GLN A 23 -6.12 19.32 1.93
C GLN A 23 -5.62 18.05 1.23
N GLU A 24 -5.92 17.90 -0.07
CA GLU A 24 -5.44 16.77 -0.88
C GLU A 24 -3.92 16.81 -1.05
N PHE A 25 -3.37 18.00 -1.29
CA PHE A 25 -1.92 18.20 -1.39
C PHE A 25 -1.20 17.77 -0.11
N GLU A 26 -1.65 18.26 1.05
CA GLU A 26 -1.09 17.90 2.36
C GLU A 26 -1.24 16.40 2.65
N PHE A 27 -2.38 15.80 2.27
CA PHE A 27 -2.56 14.35 2.41
C PHE A 27 -1.56 13.55 1.56
N ILE A 28 -1.31 13.95 0.31
CA ILE A 28 -0.33 13.27 -0.56
C ILE A 28 1.08 13.37 0.04
N LEU A 29 1.47 14.55 0.57
CA LEU A 29 2.75 14.71 1.25
C LEU A 29 2.86 13.81 2.49
N ALA A 30 1.83 13.77 3.33
CA ALA A 30 1.78 12.91 4.51
C ALA A 30 1.81 11.41 4.14
N ALA A 31 1.16 11.02 3.05
CA ALA A 31 1.19 9.66 2.53
C ALA A 31 2.59 9.29 1.99
N LEU A 32 3.27 10.22 1.33
CA LEU A 32 4.65 10.04 0.86
C LEU A 32 5.63 9.90 2.04
N GLU A 33 5.49 10.73 3.08
CA GLU A 33 6.25 10.60 4.32
C GLU A 33 6.00 9.24 4.98
N PHE A 34 4.74 8.81 5.04
CA PHE A 34 4.40 7.48 5.54
C PHE A 34 5.11 6.37 4.74
N LEU A 35 5.10 6.45 3.41
CA LEU A 35 5.77 5.46 2.55
C LEU A 35 7.28 5.45 2.73
N SER A 36 7.91 6.61 2.94
CA SER A 36 9.37 6.68 3.13
C SER A 36 9.81 6.02 4.44
N ILE A 37 8.97 6.07 5.48
CA ILE A 37 9.24 5.49 6.79
C ILE A 37 8.84 4.00 6.85
N TYR A 38 7.65 3.66 6.34
CA TYR A 38 7.01 2.36 6.56
C TYR A 38 6.89 1.48 5.31
N GLY A 39 7.10 2.03 4.11
CA GLY A 39 6.79 1.35 2.84
C GLY A 39 7.45 -0.02 2.69
N GLN A 40 8.70 -0.17 3.14
CA GLN A 40 9.42 -1.46 3.11
C GLN A 40 8.68 -2.58 3.84
N ARG A 41 7.91 -2.26 4.89
CA ARG A 41 7.19 -3.25 5.69
C ARG A 41 6.04 -3.89 4.91
N PHE A 42 5.43 -3.14 3.99
CA PHE A 42 4.31 -3.61 3.19
C PHE A 42 4.73 -4.63 2.14
N LEU A 43 6.02 -4.73 1.82
CA LEU A 43 6.52 -5.68 0.83
C LEU A 43 6.23 -7.14 1.22
N SER A 44 6.14 -7.49 2.52
CA SER A 44 5.75 -8.85 2.93
C SER A 44 4.33 -9.23 2.52
N LEU A 45 3.48 -8.25 2.22
CA LEU A 45 2.11 -8.48 1.75
C LEU A 45 2.03 -8.67 0.23
N TYR A 46 3.14 -8.50 -0.48
CA TYR A 46 3.19 -8.65 -1.93
C TYR A 46 4.18 -9.74 -2.35
N ARG A 47 3.94 -10.29 -3.54
CA ARG A 47 4.86 -11.21 -4.21
C ARG A 47 5.24 -10.62 -5.56
N PHE A 48 6.52 -10.39 -5.79
CA PHE A 48 7.01 -10.01 -7.10
C PHE A 48 7.17 -11.21 -8.03
N HIS A 49 6.68 -11.08 -9.27
CA HIS A 49 6.85 -12.07 -10.34
C HIS A 49 7.93 -11.62 -11.32
N PHE A 50 9.18 -12.04 -11.11
CA PHE A 50 10.34 -11.64 -11.92
C PHE A 50 10.17 -11.83 -13.44
N LYS A 51 9.50 -12.90 -13.88
CA LYS A 51 9.26 -13.16 -15.32
C LYS A 51 8.32 -12.14 -15.96
N LYS A 52 7.28 -11.72 -15.23
CA LYS A 52 6.27 -10.77 -15.73
C LYS A 52 6.58 -9.32 -15.36
N GLY A 53 7.41 -9.09 -14.34
CA GLY A 53 7.65 -7.78 -13.75
C GLY A 53 6.46 -7.23 -12.96
N THR A 54 5.52 -8.09 -12.54
CA THR A 54 4.30 -7.66 -11.86
C THR A 54 4.34 -7.98 -10.36
N TRP A 55 3.70 -7.12 -9.57
CA TRP A 55 3.45 -7.35 -8.15
C TRP A 55 2.06 -7.96 -7.97
N ALA A 56 1.93 -8.97 -7.12
CA ALA A 56 0.65 -9.57 -6.76
C ALA A 56 0.44 -9.48 -5.25
N PHE A 57 -0.74 -9.02 -4.84
CA PHE A 57 -1.09 -8.94 -3.43
C PHE A 57 -1.37 -10.34 -2.85
N ASN A 58 -0.74 -10.64 -1.71
CA ASN A 58 -0.89 -11.91 -1.02
C ASN A 58 -2.02 -11.83 0.02
N LYS A 59 -3.25 -12.10 -0.43
CA LYS A 59 -4.45 -12.13 0.43
C LYS A 59 -4.30 -13.09 1.64
N ARG A 60 -3.54 -14.18 1.51
CA ARG A 60 -3.31 -15.14 2.61
C ARG A 60 -2.44 -14.54 3.70
N ALA A 61 -1.30 -13.95 3.32
CA ALA A 61 -0.41 -13.28 4.26
C ALA A 61 -1.12 -12.13 4.99
N PHE A 62 -1.97 -11.38 4.29
CA PHE A 62 -2.80 -10.34 4.91
C PHE A 62 -3.82 -10.91 5.89
N LYS A 63 -4.54 -11.99 5.52
CA LYS A 63 -5.50 -12.65 6.43
C LYS A 63 -4.83 -13.21 7.68
N GLU A 64 -3.63 -13.79 7.54
CA GLU A 64 -2.83 -14.26 8.67
C GLU A 64 -2.37 -13.11 9.58
N LEU A 65 -1.95 -11.97 9.00
CA LEU A 65 -1.59 -10.78 9.76
C LEU A 65 -2.78 -10.30 10.61
N VAL A 66 -3.95 -10.19 9.99
CA VAL A 66 -5.19 -9.76 10.66
C VAL A 66 -5.61 -10.78 11.73
N GLY A 67 -5.53 -12.08 11.43
CA GLY A 67 -5.85 -13.15 12.39
C GLY A 67 -4.86 -13.24 13.57
N LYS A 68 -3.59 -12.91 13.37
CA LYS A 68 -2.62 -12.79 14.47
C LYS A 68 -2.92 -11.59 15.36
N ALA A 69 -3.33 -10.46 14.76
CA ALA A 69 -3.69 -9.26 15.50
C ALA A 69 -4.94 -9.45 16.37
N SER A 70 -5.94 -10.21 15.89
CA SER A 70 -7.15 -10.50 16.69
C SER A 70 -6.86 -11.35 17.94
N ASN A 71 -5.86 -12.23 17.90
CA ASN A 71 -5.53 -13.13 19.00
C ASN A 71 -4.66 -12.49 20.10
N GLY A 72 -4.00 -11.36 19.82
CA GLY A 72 -3.00 -10.74 20.71
C GLY A 72 -3.41 -9.44 21.39
N ASN A 73 -4.57 -8.85 21.04
CA ASN A 73 -5.22 -7.61 21.55
C ASN A 73 -5.72 -6.74 20.36
N GLY A 74 -6.77 -7.15 19.62
CA GLY A 74 -7.07 -6.43 18.38
C GLY A 74 -8.45 -6.62 17.73
N ASP A 75 -9.53 -6.38 18.46
CA ASP A 75 -10.85 -6.14 17.84
C ASP A 75 -10.88 -4.84 17.01
N ALA A 76 -10.04 -3.86 17.37
CA ALA A 76 -10.06 -2.52 16.78
C ALA A 76 -9.73 -2.49 15.27
N LEU A 77 -8.85 -3.35 14.78
CA LEU A 77 -8.48 -3.33 13.35
C LEU A 77 -9.54 -3.92 12.45
N SER A 78 -10.23 -4.96 12.91
CA SER A 78 -11.37 -5.54 12.18
C SER A 78 -12.51 -4.53 12.10
N THR A 79 -12.84 -3.89 13.24
CA THR A 79 -13.85 -2.83 13.28
C THR A 79 -13.49 -1.70 12.33
N VAL A 80 -12.26 -1.19 12.37
CA VAL A 80 -11.83 -0.08 11.52
C VAL A 80 -11.85 -0.44 10.02
N ILE A 81 -11.44 -1.65 9.64
CA ILE A 81 -11.53 -2.13 8.25
C ILE A 81 -12.98 -2.20 7.77
N THR A 82 -13.92 -2.60 8.64
CA THR A 82 -15.35 -2.64 8.31
C THR A 82 -16.06 -1.29 8.34
N THR A 83 -15.62 -0.36 9.20
CA THR A 83 -16.28 0.94 9.40
C THR A 83 -15.80 2.00 8.42
N VAL A 84 -14.64 1.85 7.79
CA VAL A 84 -14.17 2.81 6.77
C VAL A 84 -14.73 2.46 5.40
N PRO A 85 -15.64 3.27 4.83
CA PRO A 85 -16.20 3.04 3.51
C PRO A 85 -15.08 3.19 2.47
N GLY A 86 -14.71 2.10 1.79
CA GLY A 86 -13.69 2.09 0.73
C GLY A 86 -12.64 0.99 0.84
N LEU A 87 -12.53 0.29 1.98
CA LEU A 87 -11.69 -0.92 2.10
C LEU A 87 -12.51 -2.22 2.02
N LYS A 88 -13.71 -2.19 1.43
CA LYS A 88 -14.46 -3.40 1.10
C LYS A 88 -13.68 -4.14 0.01
N ILE A 89 -13.30 -5.40 0.26
CA ILE A 89 -12.82 -6.30 -0.79
C ILE A 89 -14.06 -6.71 -1.60
N HIS A 90 -14.51 -5.85 -2.52
CA HIS A 90 -15.56 -6.16 -3.50
C HIS A 90 -15.17 -5.59 -4.86
N GLU A 91 -15.38 -6.42 -5.88
CA GLU A 91 -15.18 -6.15 -7.30
C GLU A 91 -16.24 -5.16 -7.81
N ASP A 92 -15.82 -4.29 -8.73
CA ASP A 92 -16.63 -3.45 -9.62
C ASP A 92 -17.33 -2.21 -9.01
N GLY A 93 -17.40 -1.14 -9.82
CA GLY A 93 -18.25 0.03 -9.58
C GLY A 93 -17.54 1.38 -9.52
N THR A 94 -17.49 2.05 -10.67
CA THR A 94 -17.22 3.48 -10.90
C THR A 94 -18.09 4.38 -10.03
N GLU A 95 -17.53 5.44 -9.43
CA GLU A 95 -18.30 6.63 -9.07
C GLU A 95 -17.49 7.88 -9.46
N ASP A 96 -18.15 8.72 -10.25
CA ASP A 96 -17.62 9.84 -11.02
C ASP A 96 -17.21 11.04 -10.15
N LEU A 97 -16.28 11.83 -10.69
CA LEU A 97 -15.80 13.09 -10.14
C LEU A 97 -16.82 14.20 -10.47
N GLU A 98 -17.47 14.77 -9.47
CA GLU A 98 -18.13 16.08 -9.62
C GLU A 98 -17.30 17.17 -8.93
N ASP A 99 -17.01 18.17 -9.76
CA ASP A 99 -16.31 19.43 -9.53
C ASP A 99 -17.22 20.37 -8.70
N GLY A 100 -16.76 20.80 -7.53
CA GLY A 100 -17.57 21.59 -6.62
C GLY A 100 -16.82 22.01 -5.37
N ASP A 101 -16.34 23.25 -5.40
CA ASP A 101 -15.60 23.99 -4.37
C ASP A 101 -16.33 24.00 -3.01
N LEU A 102 -16.14 22.95 -2.20
CA LEU A 102 -16.66 22.86 -0.84
C LEU A 102 -15.67 22.08 0.03
N GLU A 103 -14.95 22.78 0.91
CA GLU A 103 -14.20 22.15 2.00
C GLU A 103 -15.17 21.45 2.96
N HIS A 104 -15.53 20.20 2.66
CA HIS A 104 -16.41 19.39 3.48
C HIS A 104 -15.61 18.70 4.60
N PRO A 105 -15.97 18.87 5.89
CA PRO A 105 -15.36 18.16 7.03
C PRO A 105 -15.29 16.63 6.86
N VAL A 106 -16.13 16.09 5.98
CA VAL A 106 -16.19 14.69 5.57
C VAL A 106 -14.89 14.23 4.89
N MET A 107 -14.26 15.06 4.05
CA MET A 107 -13.02 14.73 3.33
C MET A 107 -11.80 14.70 4.25
N VAL A 108 -11.67 15.68 5.15
CA VAL A 108 -10.59 15.71 6.16
C VAL A 108 -10.63 14.47 7.04
N ASN A 109 -11.83 14.05 7.45
CA ASN A 109 -12.01 12.84 8.25
C ASN A 109 -11.59 11.56 7.49
N LYS A 110 -11.85 11.51 6.17
CA LYS A 110 -11.46 10.38 5.32
C LYS A 110 -9.95 10.24 5.18
N PHE A 111 -9.23 11.33 4.88
CA PHE A 111 -7.76 11.31 4.72
C PHE A 111 -7.04 10.91 6.01
N ALA A 112 -7.47 11.48 7.14
CA ALA A 112 -6.92 11.10 8.45
C ALA A 112 -7.13 9.60 8.73
N SER A 113 -8.32 9.08 8.41
CA SER A 113 -8.65 7.65 8.58
C SER A 113 -7.71 6.74 7.79
N TYR A 114 -7.38 7.09 6.54
CA TYR A 114 -6.43 6.30 5.74
C TYR A 114 -5.03 6.22 6.37
N LEU A 115 -4.49 7.35 6.82
CA LEU A 115 -3.16 7.37 7.46
C LEU A 115 -3.15 6.61 8.78
N ILE A 116 -4.20 6.72 9.58
CA ILE A 116 -4.35 5.98 10.84
C ILE A 116 -4.36 4.47 10.57
N ILE A 117 -5.16 4.01 9.61
CA ILE A 117 -5.21 2.60 9.21
C ILE A 117 -3.85 2.12 8.71
N ALA A 118 -3.23 2.88 7.82
CA ALA A 118 -1.95 2.51 7.22
C ALA A 118 -0.86 2.37 8.30
N LYS A 119 -0.81 3.30 9.27
CA LYS A 119 0.10 3.21 10.43
C LYS A 119 -0.17 1.99 11.30
N ASN A 120 -1.45 1.68 11.57
CA ASN A 120 -1.80 0.48 12.34
C ASN A 120 -1.34 -0.80 11.64
N ILE A 121 -1.59 -0.93 10.34
CA ILE A 121 -1.11 -2.08 9.55
C ILE A 121 0.42 -2.12 9.55
N ALA A 122 1.09 -0.99 9.35
CA ALA A 122 2.56 -0.92 9.34
C ALA A 122 3.19 -1.40 10.65
N ASN A 123 2.55 -1.11 11.78
CA ASN A 123 3.02 -1.52 13.10
C ASN A 123 2.87 -3.02 13.36
N LEU A 124 1.92 -3.69 12.70
CA LEU A 124 1.78 -5.15 12.75
C LEU A 124 2.81 -5.88 11.88
N LEU A 125 3.32 -5.19 10.86
CA LEU A 125 4.25 -5.76 9.91
C LEU A 125 5.70 -5.76 10.45
N PRO A 126 6.48 -6.80 10.13
CA PRO A 126 7.89 -6.84 10.50
C PRO A 126 8.62 -5.62 9.91
N LYS A 127 9.52 -5.02 10.70
CA LYS A 127 10.29 -3.83 10.25
C LYS A 127 11.12 -4.12 9.01
N PHE A 128 11.68 -5.32 8.92
CA PHE A 128 12.40 -5.83 7.77
C PHE A 128 11.77 -7.16 7.39
N PRO A 129 11.02 -7.23 6.28
CA PRO A 129 10.44 -8.49 5.84
C PRO A 129 11.53 -9.50 5.47
N SER A 130 11.20 -10.78 5.58
CA SER A 130 12.08 -11.85 5.13
C SER A 130 12.31 -11.74 3.62
N LYS A 131 13.58 -11.82 3.20
CA LYS A 131 14.00 -11.72 1.81
C LYS A 131 13.15 -12.62 0.91
N GLN A 132 12.58 -12.05 -0.14
CA GLN A 132 11.84 -12.79 -1.14
C GLN A 132 12.81 -13.69 -1.92
N GLU A 133 12.46 -14.97 -2.08
CA GLU A 133 13.28 -15.92 -2.81
C GLU A 133 13.47 -15.45 -4.27
N ILE A 134 14.72 -15.15 -4.61
CA ILE A 134 15.13 -14.83 -5.97
C ILE A 134 15.22 -16.18 -6.72
N PRO A 135 14.61 -16.31 -7.91
CA PRO A 135 14.75 -17.52 -8.71
C PRO A 135 16.23 -17.88 -8.90
N HIS A 136 16.60 -19.15 -8.71
CA HIS A 136 17.98 -19.63 -8.83
C HIS A 136 18.63 -19.33 -10.18
N ASP A 137 17.82 -19.17 -11.22
CA ASP A 137 18.24 -18.85 -12.59
C ASP A 137 18.64 -17.36 -12.78
N LEU A 138 18.51 -16.53 -11.73
CA LEU A 138 18.79 -15.10 -11.78
C LEU A 138 20.02 -14.76 -10.95
N ASP A 139 21.01 -14.12 -11.58
CA ASP A 139 22.17 -13.60 -10.87
C ASP A 139 21.73 -12.53 -9.84
N PRO A 140 22.04 -12.70 -8.55
CA PRO A 140 21.73 -11.70 -7.53
C PRO A 140 22.40 -10.33 -7.78
N SER A 141 23.47 -10.27 -8.57
CA SER A 141 24.23 -9.03 -8.85
C SER A 141 23.46 -8.03 -9.72
N ILE A 142 22.52 -8.50 -10.54
CA ILE A 142 21.71 -7.66 -11.43
C ILE A 142 20.42 -7.17 -10.76
N VAL A 143 20.09 -7.68 -9.57
CA VAL A 143 18.91 -7.24 -8.82
C VAL A 143 19.29 -6.06 -7.92
N HIS A 144 19.01 -4.85 -8.41
CA HIS A 144 19.32 -3.60 -7.71
C HIS A 144 18.47 -3.34 -6.45
N PHE A 145 17.44 -4.15 -6.21
CA PHE A 145 16.56 -4.06 -5.05
C PHE A 145 16.52 -5.39 -4.30
N ARG A 146 16.68 -5.34 -2.97
CA ARG A 146 16.48 -6.51 -2.11
C ARG A 146 15.13 -6.36 -1.43
N VAL A 147 14.18 -7.18 -1.87
CA VAL A 147 12.83 -7.31 -1.31
C VAL A 147 12.79 -8.58 -0.48
#